data_AF-A0A7W1QDJ9-F1
#
_entry.id   AF-A0A7W1QDJ9-F1
#
_cell.length_a   1.000
_cell.length_b   1.000
_cell.length_c   1.000
_cell.angle_alpha   90.00
_cell.angle_beta   90.00
_cell.angle_gamma   90.00
#
_symmetry.space_group_name_H-M   'P 1'
#
loop_
_entity.id
_entity.type
_entity.pdbx_description
1 polymer ?
#
loop_
_entity_poly.entity_id
_entity_poly.type
_entity_poly.pdbx_seq_one_letter_code
_entity_poly.pdbx_strand_id
1 'polypeptide(L)' 'MPAKHRLSASVDADLVAAGQAAVAAGSADNLSAWVNDALRRQSEHDARMTALGDLITEYEAEHG' A
#
# COMPACT_ATOMS: atom_id res chain seq x y z
N MET A 1 10.62 6.87 16.11
CA MET A 1 10.51 6.24 14.78
C MET A 1 10.09 4.80 14.99
N PRO A 2 8.95 4.32 14.44
CA PRO A 2 8.65 2.90 14.49
C PRO A 2 9.80 2.12 13.84
N ALA A 3 10.17 0.99 14.43
CA ALA A 3 11.25 0.17 13.92
C ALA A 3 10.88 -0.35 12.52
N LYS A 4 11.76 -0.17 11.53
CA LYS A 4 11.59 -0.79 10.22
C LYS A 4 11.90 -2.28 10.35
N HIS A 5 10.95 -3.13 9.99
CA HIS A 5 11.14 -4.58 9.94
C HIS A 5 11.55 -5.02 8.53
N ARG A 6 12.45 -6.01 8.43
CA ARG A 6 12.84 -6.59 7.15
C ARG A 6 11.80 -7.62 6.72
N LEU A 7 11.24 -7.43 5.53
CA LEU A 7 10.36 -8.37 4.86
C LEU A 7 11.13 -9.05 3.71
N SER A 8 11.03 -10.37 3.61
CA SER A 8 11.48 -11.13 2.44
C SER A 8 10.26 -11.56 1.65
N ALA A 9 10.15 -11.12 0.41
CA ALA A 9 9.03 -11.44 -0.47
C ALA A 9 9.56 -11.69 -1.89
N SER A 10 8.92 -12.60 -2.62
CA SER A 10 9.12 -12.73 -4.05
C SER A 10 8.34 -11.62 -4.75
N VAL A 11 8.99 -10.91 -5.66
CA VAL A 11 8.41 -9.77 -6.37
C VAL A 11 8.66 -9.98 -7.85
N ASP A 12 7.67 -9.66 -8.68
CA ASP A 12 7.80 -9.78 -10.12
C ASP A 12 8.89 -8.86 -10.67
N ALA A 13 9.56 -9.31 -11.73
CA ALA A 13 10.75 -8.64 -12.26
C ALA A 13 10.45 -7.23 -12.78
N ASP A 14 9.26 -7.02 -13.34
CA ASP A 14 8.77 -5.74 -13.81
C ASP A 14 8.55 -4.74 -12.66
N LEU A 15 8.04 -5.19 -11.51
CA LEU A 15 7.91 -4.37 -10.31
C LEU A 15 9.27 -3.93 -9.77
N VAL A 16 10.27 -4.83 -9.79
CA VAL A 16 11.64 -4.47 -9.41
C VAL A 16 12.21 -3.42 -10.37
N ALA A 17 12.00 -3.58 -11.68
CA ALA A 17 12.44 -2.61 -12.67
C ALA A 17 11.76 -1.24 -12.50
N ALA A 18 10.45 -1.22 -12.22
CA ALA A 18 9.70 0.00 -11.95
C ALA A 18 10.24 0.74 -10.70
N GLY A 19 10.53 0.00 -9.63
CA GLY A 19 11.13 0.58 -8.42
C GLY A 19 12.52 1.15 -8.67
N GLN A 20 13.35 0.47 -9.45
CA GLN A 20 14.68 0.97 -9.83
C GLN A 20 14.58 2.24 -10.70
N ALA A 21 13.65 2.27 -11.67
CA ALA A 21 13.40 3.44 -12.49
C ALA A 21 12.92 4.63 -11.65
N ALA A 22 12.05 4.39 -10.67
CA ALA A 22 11.57 5.43 -9.75
C ALA A 22 12.71 6.04 -8.93
N VAL A 23 13.65 5.22 -8.45
CA VAL A 23 14.85 5.68 -7.73
C VAL A 23 15.78 6.44 -8.66
N ALA A 24 16.03 5.93 -9.87
CA ALA A 24 16.88 6.59 -10.86
C ALA A 24 16.33 7.96 -11.29
N ALA A 25 15.00 8.10 -11.34
CA ALA A 25 14.31 9.35 -11.63
C ALA A 25 14.27 10.33 -10.43
N GLY A 26 14.77 9.95 -9.26
CA GLY A 26 14.72 10.76 -8.03
C GLY A 26 13.34 10.86 -7.39
N SER A 27 12.36 10.06 -7.85
CA SER A 27 11.01 10.04 -7.28
C SER A 27 10.91 9.25 -5.97
N ALA A 28 11.94 8.48 -5.64
CA ALA A 28 12.10 7.81 -4.35
C ALA A 28 13.59 7.75 -3.98
N ASP A 29 13.91 7.93 -2.69
CA ASP A 29 15.30 7.93 -2.21
C ASP A 29 16.00 6.56 -2.35
N ASN A 30 15.22 5.49 -2.25
CA ASN A 30 15.68 4.10 -2.40
C ASN A 30 14.48 3.16 -2.60
N LEU A 31 14.77 1.90 -2.95
CA LEU A 31 13.74 0.90 -3.21
C LEU A 31 12.86 0.63 -1.99
N SER A 32 13.41 0.65 -0.77
CA SER A 32 12.61 0.47 0.44
C SER A 32 11.65 1.65 0.69
N ALA A 33 12.03 2.88 0.37
CA ALA A 33 11.13 4.02 0.43
C ALA A 33 9.99 3.85 -0.58
N TRP A 34 10.31 3.49 -1.82
CA TRP A 34 9.33 3.23 -2.87
C TRP A 34 8.33 2.12 -2.48
N VAL A 35 8.82 0.99 -1.96
CA VAL A 35 7.97 -0.12 -1.48
C VAL A 35 7.09 0.31 -0.30
N ASN A 36 7.64 1.03 0.68
CA ASN A 36 6.84 1.49 1.82
C ASN A 36 5.73 2.46 1.39
N ASP A 37 6.00 3.33 0.42
CA ASP A 37 4.98 4.25 -0.09
C ASP A 37 3.88 3.52 -0.86
N ALA A 38 4.24 2.51 -1.67
CA ALA A 38 3.26 1.66 -2.34
C ALA A 38 2.37 0.91 -1.33
N LEU A 39 2.98 0.28 -0.31
CA LEU A 39 2.25 -0.44 0.74
C LEU A 39 1.35 0.49 1.55
N ARG A 40 1.79 1.72 1.84
CA ARG A 40 0.99 2.72 2.54
C ARG A 40 -0.25 3.08 1.73
N ARG A 41 -0.09 3.40 0.44
CA ARG A 41 -1.22 3.73 -0.46
C ARG A 41 -2.22 2.59 -0.53
N GLN A 42 -1.75 1.34 -0.62
CA GLN A 42 -2.63 0.18 -0.62
C GLN A 42 -3.38 0.06 0.71
N SER A 43 -2.68 0.17 1.84
CA SER A 43 -3.32 0.04 3.16
C SER A 43 -4.37 1.13 3.42
N GLU A 44 -4.14 2.35 2.95
CA GLU A 44 -5.11 3.45 3.04
C GLU A 44 -6.32 3.21 2.14
N HIS A 45 -6.11 2.65 0.94
CA HIS A 45 -7.19 2.28 0.05
C HIS A 45 -8.06 1.18 0.66
N ASP A 46 -7.44 0.12 1.15
CA ASP A 46 -8.13 -1.01 1.77
C ASP A 46 -8.93 -0.56 3.00
N ALA A 47 -8.35 0.27 3.87
CA ALA A 47 -9.04 0.80 5.03
C ALA A 47 -10.29 1.62 4.65
N ARG A 48 -10.22 2.41 3.57
CA ARG A 48 -11.37 3.17 3.07
C ARG A 48 -12.46 2.25 2.50
N MET A 49 -12.08 1.19 1.79
CA MET A 49 -13.05 0.24 1.23
C MET A 49 -13.73 -0.58 2.31
N THR A 50 -13.00 -1.01 3.35
CA THR A 50 -13.60 -1.67 4.51
C THR A 50 -14.59 -0.75 5.23
N ALA A 51 -14.19 0.49 5.53
CA ALA A 51 -15.08 1.45 6.20
C ALA A 51 -16.36 1.73 5.41
N LEU A 52 -16.29 1.74 4.07
CA LEU A 52 -17.47 1.90 3.22
C LEU A 52 -18.38 0.67 3.29
N GLY A 53 -17.82 -0.54 3.29
CA GLY A 53 -18.58 -1.78 3.42
C GLY A 53 -19.27 -1.90 4.78
N ASP A 54 -18.59 -1.49 5.85
CA ASP A 54 -19.15 -1.47 7.20
C ASP A 54 -20.35 -0.51 7.28
N LEU A 55 -20.23 0.69 6.70
CA LEU A 55 -21.31 1.67 6.65
C LEU A 55 -22.53 1.17 5.87
N ILE A 56 -22.33 0.48 4.74
CA ILE A 56 -23.43 -0.12 3.98
C ILE A 56 -24.13 -1.19 4.82
N THR A 57 -23.35 -2.04 5.49
CA THR A 57 -23.88 -3.13 6.34
C THR A 57 -24.69 -2.58 7.51
N GLU A 58 -24.20 -1.53 8.18
CA GLU A 58 -24.91 -0.85 9.26
C GLU A 58 -26.22 -0.21 8.77
N TYR A 59 -26.17 0.48 7.63
CA TYR A 59 -27.35 1.09 7.03
C TYR A 59 -28.43 0.04 6.67
N GLU A 60 -28.02 -1.08 6.06
CA GLU A 60 -28.91 -2.20 5.73
C GLU A 60 -29.51 -2.84 6.98
N ALA A 61 -28.75 -2.96 8.08
CA ALA A 61 -29.27 -3.50 9.34
C ALA A 61 -30.28 -2.56 10.01
N GLU A 62 -30.14 -1.25 9.84
CA GLU A 62 -31.06 -0.25 10.41
C GLU A 62 -32.34 -0.04 9.59
N HIS A 63 -32.29 -0.25 8.26
CA HIS A 63 -33.35 0.14 7.34
C HIS A 63 -33.92 -0.98 6.45
N GLY A 64 -33.28 -2.16 6.43
CA GLY A 64 -33.72 -3.36 5.71
C GLY A 64 -34.55 -4.29 6.57
#